data_AF-A0A7C6CBZ9-F1
#
_entry.id   AF-A0A7C6CBZ9-F1
#
_cell.length_a   1.000
_cell.length_b   1.000
_cell.length_c   1.000
_cell.angle_alpha   90.00
_cell.angle_beta   90.00
_cell.angle_gamma   90.00
#
_symmetry.space_group_name_H-M   'P 1'
#
loop_
_entity.id
_entity.type
_entity.pdbx_description
1 polymer ?
#
loop_
_entity_poly.entity_id
_entity_poly.type
_entity_poly.pdbx_seq_one_letter_code
_entity_poly.pdbx_strand_id
1 'polypeptide(L)'
;MEQRWTMVLTAIAVILISCSSIQANSAAFETDPFHQPDFRIGVGVGTDGPFIFVGIDRAYQYSNFSLEPLGTVIGKTFELGQDFFQESMEVYEYQEDGWTDEAVYTSDFPPYRFMGTRNNRVILMVHGLFTGEHLEWTEAADLIRSRDSNVEIYAVDYGTGYHLEHLGRILAQIIADCVKEGTEVSIIAHSQGGLISRTALELYNTGRTNVRRLITLATPHLGVYYGTAAVKAADGLIKMIPEISDLMSESEFLETLNSSIKYLDVEYYFAAGIERQVFAPFWDIANQFASIDLSQIVNDGVVERSSALGSGLRFQQYRPVFETTEFAVDHTSIMSDEAVLQQVWDWLY
;
A
#
# COMPACT_ATOMS: atom_id res chain seq x y z
N MET A 1 -22.00 -19.15 -20.31
CA MET A 1 -20.60 -19.30 -20.75
C MET A 1 -19.89 -17.96 -20.71
N GLU A 2 -20.40 -16.90 -21.35
CA GLU A 2 -19.87 -15.52 -21.26
C GLU A 2 -19.64 -15.02 -19.83
N GLN A 3 -20.62 -15.12 -18.93
CA GLN A 3 -20.46 -14.68 -17.53
C GLN A 3 -19.30 -15.35 -16.77
N ARG A 4 -18.95 -16.60 -17.13
CA ARG A 4 -17.84 -17.33 -16.50
C ARG A 4 -16.49 -16.84 -17.02
N TRP A 5 -16.40 -16.50 -18.30
CA TRP A 5 -15.21 -15.88 -18.90
C TRP A 5 -14.98 -14.48 -18.34
N THR A 6 -16.05 -13.69 -18.19
CA THR A 6 -16.00 -12.37 -17.56
C THR A 6 -15.43 -12.41 -16.14
N MET A 7 -15.88 -13.34 -15.29
CA MET A 7 -15.36 -13.47 -13.92
C MET A 7 -13.87 -13.81 -13.88
N VAL A 8 -13.43 -14.80 -14.68
CA VAL A 8 -12.04 -15.24 -14.73
C VAL A 8 -11.13 -14.14 -15.26
N LEU A 9 -11.54 -13.42 -16.31
CA LEU A 9 -10.76 -12.34 -16.88
C LEU A 9 -10.72 -11.10 -15.97
N THR A 10 -11.76 -10.87 -15.17
CA THR A 10 -11.78 -9.78 -14.17
C THR A 10 -10.88 -10.10 -12.99
N ALA A 11 -10.86 -11.34 -12.50
CA ALA A 11 -9.92 -11.77 -11.48
C ALA A 11 -8.47 -11.65 -11.98
N ILE A 12 -8.18 -12.07 -13.23
CA ILE A 12 -6.86 -11.87 -13.88
C ILE A 12 -6.51 -10.37 -13.97
N ALA A 13 -7.48 -9.50 -14.27
CA ALA A 13 -7.26 -8.06 -14.29
C ALA A 13 -6.92 -7.52 -12.88
N VAL A 14 -7.72 -7.83 -11.85
CA VAL A 14 -7.44 -7.48 -10.43
C VAL A 14 -6.05 -7.95 -10.00
N ILE A 15 -5.65 -9.13 -10.45
CA ILE A 15 -4.33 -9.70 -10.16
C ILE A 15 -3.21 -8.98 -10.92
N LEU A 16 -3.39 -8.71 -12.22
CA LEU A 16 -2.39 -7.99 -13.00
C LEU A 16 -2.24 -6.52 -12.57
N ILE A 17 -3.29 -5.89 -12.00
CA ILE A 17 -3.21 -4.59 -11.30
C ILE A 17 -2.21 -4.67 -10.17
N SER A 18 -2.33 -5.69 -9.31
CA SER A 18 -1.42 -5.93 -8.19
C SER A 18 0.00 -6.35 -8.58
N CYS A 19 0.24 -6.78 -9.82
CA CYS A 19 1.54 -7.34 -10.24
C CYS A 19 2.35 -6.43 -11.18
N SER A 20 1.77 -5.35 -11.68
CA SER A 20 2.46 -4.45 -12.63
C SER A 20 3.43 -3.47 -11.96
N SER A 21 3.27 -3.20 -10.65
CA SER A 21 4.29 -2.53 -9.82
C SER A 21 5.60 -3.33 -9.72
N ILE A 22 5.51 -4.66 -9.80
CA ILE A 22 6.66 -5.57 -9.72
C ILE A 22 7.47 -5.57 -11.03
N GLN A 23 6.86 -5.24 -12.18
CA GLN A 23 7.53 -5.27 -13.48
C GLN A 23 8.53 -4.11 -13.70
N ALA A 24 8.50 -3.06 -12.88
CA ALA A 24 9.49 -1.99 -12.93
C ALA A 24 10.88 -2.42 -12.44
N ASN A 25 10.96 -3.50 -11.64
CA ASN A 25 12.22 -4.10 -11.18
C ASN A 25 12.39 -5.54 -11.71
N SER A 26 12.14 -5.77 -13.00
CA SER A 26 12.56 -7.02 -13.65
C SER A 26 14.07 -7.06 -13.96
N ALA A 27 14.91 -6.52 -13.07
CA ALA A 27 16.23 -7.10 -12.90
C ALA A 27 15.96 -8.49 -12.33
N ALA A 28 16.43 -9.53 -13.01
CA ALA A 28 16.19 -10.91 -12.62
C ALA A 28 16.30 -11.05 -11.10
N PHE A 29 15.19 -11.38 -10.43
CA PHE A 29 15.24 -11.93 -9.09
C PHE A 29 16.14 -13.16 -9.22
N GLU A 30 17.43 -13.01 -8.89
CA GLU A 30 18.23 -14.13 -8.48
C GLU A 30 17.47 -14.69 -7.29
N THR A 31 16.70 -15.75 -7.53
CA THR A 31 16.00 -16.48 -6.50
C THR A 31 17.05 -16.83 -5.47
N ASP A 32 17.03 -16.17 -4.31
CA ASP A 32 17.81 -16.62 -3.18
C ASP A 32 17.40 -18.09 -2.96
N PRO A 33 18.33 -19.06 -3.13
CA PRO A 33 18.00 -20.47 -2.93
C PRO A 33 17.51 -20.76 -1.49
N PHE A 34 17.64 -19.82 -0.56
CA PHE A 34 17.17 -19.91 0.82
C PHE A 34 15.80 -19.25 1.08
N HIS A 35 15.27 -18.41 0.18
CA HIS A 35 14.01 -17.70 0.37
C HIS A 35 13.01 -18.03 -0.77
N GLN A 36 12.09 -18.98 -0.52
CA GLN A 36 11.09 -19.39 -1.51
C GLN A 36 9.88 -18.46 -1.49
N PRO A 37 9.29 -18.11 -2.66
CA PRO A 37 8.09 -17.28 -2.72
C PRO A 37 6.91 -17.99 -2.02
N ASP A 38 6.23 -17.27 -1.15
CA ASP A 38 5.14 -17.73 -0.29
C ASP A 38 3.75 -17.43 -0.88
N PHE A 39 3.70 -16.65 -1.98
CA PHE A 39 2.49 -16.39 -2.77
C PHE A 39 2.69 -16.67 -4.26
N ARG A 40 1.77 -17.45 -4.83
CA ARG A 40 1.78 -17.82 -6.25
C ARG A 40 0.39 -17.69 -6.84
N ILE A 41 0.33 -17.23 -8.07
CA ILE A 41 -0.90 -17.29 -8.86
C ILE A 41 -0.64 -18.05 -10.14
N GLY A 42 -1.46 -19.05 -10.42
CA GLY A 42 -1.45 -19.74 -11.69
C GLY A 42 -2.70 -19.48 -12.48
N VAL A 43 -2.51 -19.30 -13.80
CA VAL A 43 -3.59 -19.20 -14.77
C VAL A 43 -3.40 -20.29 -15.82
N GLY A 44 -4.48 -20.95 -16.20
CA GLY A 44 -4.40 -22.03 -17.18
C GLY A 44 -5.72 -22.34 -17.84
N VAL A 45 -5.68 -23.28 -18.79
CA VAL A 45 -6.86 -23.84 -19.45
C VAL A 45 -6.84 -25.35 -19.24
N GLY A 46 -7.90 -25.83 -18.59
CA GLY A 46 -8.14 -27.24 -18.31
C GLY A 46 -9.32 -27.78 -19.10
N THR A 47 -9.66 -29.04 -18.85
CA THR A 47 -10.74 -29.77 -19.55
C THR A 47 -12.13 -29.12 -19.40
N ASP A 48 -12.35 -28.39 -18.31
CA ASP A 48 -13.61 -27.71 -17.98
C ASP A 48 -13.59 -26.20 -18.25
N GLY A 49 -12.53 -25.71 -18.89
CA GLY A 49 -12.33 -24.30 -19.25
C GLY A 49 -11.13 -23.66 -18.55
N PRO A 50 -11.05 -22.32 -18.56
CA PRO A 50 -9.97 -21.59 -17.92
C PRO A 50 -10.08 -21.71 -16.39
N PHE A 51 -8.94 -21.68 -15.72
CA PHE A 51 -8.85 -21.71 -14.27
C PHE A 51 -7.79 -20.75 -13.76
N ILE A 52 -8.03 -20.25 -12.55
CA ILE A 52 -7.07 -19.52 -11.73
C ILE A 52 -6.93 -20.31 -10.44
N PHE A 53 -5.70 -20.53 -10.02
CA PHE A 53 -5.41 -20.99 -8.68
C PHE A 53 -4.53 -19.97 -7.98
N VAL A 54 -4.74 -19.85 -6.67
CA VAL A 54 -3.89 -19.09 -5.78
C VAL A 54 -3.27 -20.10 -4.83
N GLY A 55 -1.94 -20.13 -4.80
CA GLY A 55 -1.16 -20.94 -3.87
C GLY A 55 -0.61 -20.04 -2.78
N ILE A 56 -1.01 -20.35 -1.55
CA ILE A 56 -0.45 -19.79 -0.33
C ILE A 56 0.20 -20.98 0.41
N ASP A 57 1.43 -20.82 0.90
CA ASP A 57 2.21 -21.78 1.73
C ASP A 57 3.44 -22.45 1.08
N ARG A 58 4.50 -22.60 1.90
CA ARG A 58 5.67 -23.48 1.75
C ARG A 58 5.26 -24.95 1.51
N ALA A 59 4.01 -25.33 1.80
CA ALA A 59 3.43 -26.66 1.56
C ALA A 59 2.64 -26.82 0.24
N TYR A 60 2.57 -25.80 -0.62
CA TYR A 60 1.95 -25.88 -1.96
C TYR A 60 0.46 -26.33 -1.97
N GLN A 61 -0.37 -25.87 -1.03
CA GLN A 61 -1.82 -26.16 -1.09
C GLN A 61 -2.54 -25.12 -1.95
N TYR A 62 -3.19 -25.60 -3.01
CA TYR A 62 -3.88 -24.74 -3.99
C TYR A 62 -5.33 -24.52 -3.58
N SER A 63 -5.76 -23.26 -3.49
CA SER A 63 -7.18 -22.91 -3.49
C SER A 63 -7.64 -22.73 -4.94
N ASN A 64 -8.41 -23.70 -5.44
CA ASN A 64 -8.97 -23.69 -6.79
C ASN A 64 -10.24 -22.84 -6.85
N PHE A 65 -10.21 -21.72 -7.58
CA PHE A 65 -11.36 -20.80 -7.73
C PHE A 65 -12.21 -21.11 -8.99
N SER A 66 -11.85 -22.16 -9.72
CA SER A 66 -12.62 -22.77 -10.81
C SER A 66 -12.61 -24.29 -10.62
N LEU A 67 -13.63 -24.98 -11.14
CA LEU A 67 -13.79 -26.44 -11.07
C LEU A 67 -12.44 -27.13 -11.33
N GLU A 68 -12.01 -28.02 -10.43
CA GLU A 68 -10.76 -28.76 -10.61
C GLU A 68 -10.75 -29.40 -12.00
N PRO A 69 -9.84 -29.01 -12.91
CA PRO A 69 -9.79 -29.66 -14.18
C PRO A 69 -9.32 -31.10 -13.94
N LEU A 70 -10.02 -32.07 -14.53
CA LEU A 70 -9.62 -33.49 -14.52
C LEU A 70 -8.21 -33.70 -15.14
N GLY A 71 -7.65 -32.68 -15.79
CA GLY A 71 -6.22 -32.54 -16.10
C GLY A 71 -5.85 -31.14 -16.62
N THR A 72 -4.62 -30.70 -16.34
CA THR A 72 -4.03 -29.45 -16.86
C THR A 72 -3.53 -29.64 -18.29
N VAL A 73 -3.99 -28.83 -19.25
CA VAL A 73 -3.53 -28.89 -20.65
C VAL A 73 -2.39 -27.90 -20.90
N ILE A 74 -2.56 -26.63 -20.51
CA ILE A 74 -1.54 -25.57 -20.55
C ILE A 74 -1.79 -24.64 -19.35
N GLY A 75 -0.75 -24.31 -18.58
CA GLY A 75 -0.81 -23.34 -17.49
C GLY A 75 0.51 -22.59 -17.30
N LYS A 76 0.44 -21.35 -16.81
CA LYS A 76 1.57 -20.55 -16.35
C LYS A 76 1.36 -20.17 -14.90
N THR A 77 2.38 -20.39 -14.09
CA THR A 77 2.45 -19.89 -12.72
C THR A 77 3.32 -18.64 -12.70
N PHE A 78 2.80 -17.60 -12.06
CA PHE A 78 3.52 -16.40 -11.70
C PHE A 78 3.83 -16.48 -10.21
N GLU A 79 5.10 -16.34 -9.87
CA GLU A 79 5.54 -16.10 -8.50
C GLU A 79 5.46 -14.59 -8.29
N LEU A 80 4.70 -14.17 -7.27
CA LEU A 80 4.24 -12.79 -7.17
C LEU A 80 4.80 -12.05 -5.95
N GLY A 81 5.51 -12.73 -5.06
CA GLY A 81 6.19 -12.08 -3.95
C GLY A 81 6.96 -13.08 -3.09
N GLN A 82 7.99 -12.56 -2.45
CA GLN A 82 8.54 -13.10 -1.20
C GLN A 82 7.94 -12.27 -0.05
N ASP A 83 7.81 -12.87 1.13
CA ASP A 83 7.27 -12.24 2.35
C ASP A 83 5.86 -11.64 2.18
N PHE A 84 5.06 -12.26 1.31
CA PHE A 84 3.67 -11.88 1.10
C PHE A 84 2.85 -11.99 2.38
N PHE A 85 3.21 -12.91 3.29
CA PHE A 85 2.62 -13.06 4.63
C PHE A 85 3.65 -12.78 5.74
N GLN A 86 4.11 -11.54 5.83
CA GLN A 86 4.96 -11.09 6.93
C GLN A 86 4.09 -10.64 8.12
N GLU A 87 4.09 -11.42 9.21
CA GLU A 87 3.33 -11.07 10.43
C GLU A 87 3.88 -9.84 11.15
N SER A 88 5.17 -9.54 10.95
CA SER A 88 5.85 -8.45 11.62
C SER A 88 6.11 -7.25 10.72
N MET A 89 6.09 -6.07 11.33
CA MET A 89 6.60 -4.84 10.74
C MET A 89 8.09 -4.75 10.98
N GLU A 90 8.85 -4.57 9.91
CA GLU A 90 10.28 -4.30 9.93
C GLU A 90 10.53 -2.82 9.74
N VAL A 91 11.55 -2.30 10.40
CA VAL A 91 11.94 -0.90 10.32
C VAL A 91 13.35 -0.81 9.82
N TYR A 92 13.54 -0.05 8.74
CA TYR A 92 14.82 0.22 8.12
C TYR A 92 15.23 1.66 8.36
N GLU A 93 16.53 1.91 8.50
CA GLU A 93 17.08 3.25 8.72
C GLU A 93 17.82 3.73 7.47
N TYR A 94 17.60 4.99 7.08
CA TYR A 94 18.40 5.63 6.02
C TYR A 94 19.69 6.23 6.59
N GLN A 95 20.84 5.75 6.14
CA GLN A 95 22.17 6.17 6.55
C GLN A 95 22.89 6.98 5.45
N GLU A 96 24.20 7.22 5.58
CA GLU A 96 24.96 7.98 4.56
C GLU A 96 25.03 7.26 3.21
N ASP A 97 25.09 5.93 3.23
CA ASP A 97 25.27 5.09 2.03
C ASP A 97 23.96 4.43 1.53
N GLY A 98 22.80 4.86 2.05
CA GLY A 98 21.49 4.29 1.71
C GLY A 98 20.78 3.65 2.91
N TRP A 99 19.80 2.80 2.62
CA TRP A 99 19.07 2.03 3.63
C TRP A 99 19.96 0.96 4.28
N THR A 100 19.67 0.60 5.53
CA THR A 100 20.33 -0.53 6.20
C THR A 100 20.03 -1.85 5.51
N ASP A 101 21.03 -2.71 5.34
CA ASP A 101 20.84 -4.05 4.75
C ASP A 101 19.88 -4.95 5.57
N GLU A 102 19.82 -4.72 6.88
CA GLU A 102 18.99 -5.46 7.82
C GLU A 102 18.06 -4.48 8.56
N ALA A 103 16.88 -4.98 8.96
CA ALA A 103 15.96 -4.20 9.78
C ALA A 103 16.61 -3.81 11.12
N VAL A 104 16.54 -2.54 11.49
CA VAL A 104 16.99 -2.04 12.81
C VAL A 104 16.02 -2.42 13.93
N TYR A 105 14.79 -2.77 13.57
CA TYR A 105 13.76 -3.27 14.48
C TYR A 105 12.73 -4.13 13.72
N THR A 106 12.22 -5.16 14.40
CA THR A 106 11.11 -5.99 13.93
C THR A 106 10.08 -6.07 15.06
N SER A 107 8.79 -5.95 14.75
CA SER A 107 7.72 -5.92 15.74
C SER A 107 7.54 -7.20 16.56
N ASP A 108 8.23 -8.28 16.18
CA ASP A 108 8.30 -9.54 16.95
C ASP A 108 9.16 -9.44 18.21
N PHE A 109 10.04 -8.43 18.27
CA PHE A 109 10.93 -8.23 19.40
C PHE A 109 10.39 -7.17 20.37
N PRO A 110 10.69 -7.31 21.68
CA PRO A 110 10.35 -6.28 22.66
C PRO A 110 10.85 -4.91 22.20
N PRO A 111 9.99 -3.88 22.21
CA PRO A 111 10.35 -2.59 21.66
C PRO A 111 11.38 -1.90 22.54
N TYR A 112 12.24 -1.12 21.90
CA TYR A 112 13.22 -0.26 22.54
C TYR A 112 13.32 1.05 21.78
N ARG A 113 13.70 2.13 22.47
CA ARG A 113 13.80 3.45 21.84
C ARG A 113 15.06 3.56 21.00
N PHE A 114 14.89 3.68 19.69
CA PHE A 114 15.98 3.93 18.74
C PHE A 114 15.73 5.17 17.88
N MET A 115 14.46 5.46 17.55
CA MET A 115 14.11 6.65 16.78
C MET A 115 14.17 7.90 17.65
N GLY A 116 14.78 8.95 17.11
CA GLY A 116 14.93 10.23 17.78
C GLY A 116 16.12 10.31 18.74
N THR A 117 17.00 9.30 18.73
CA THR A 117 18.07 9.17 19.73
C THR A 117 19.28 10.05 19.43
N ARG A 118 19.58 10.29 18.15
CA ARG A 118 20.65 11.20 17.68
C ARG A 118 20.09 12.60 17.45
N ASN A 119 18.89 12.71 16.89
CA ASN A 119 18.20 13.96 16.60
C ASN A 119 16.75 13.91 17.06
N ASN A 120 16.18 15.01 17.58
CA ASN A 120 14.77 15.02 17.99
C ASN A 120 13.79 15.23 16.80
N ARG A 121 14.20 14.91 15.56
CA ARG A 121 13.35 14.98 14.36
C ARG A 121 13.46 13.67 13.59
N VAL A 122 12.32 13.07 13.32
CA VAL A 122 12.18 11.77 12.67
C VAL A 122 11.20 11.91 11.50
N ILE A 123 11.57 11.35 10.36
CA ILE A 123 10.65 11.10 9.25
C ILE A 123 10.43 9.59 9.17
N LEU A 124 9.16 9.18 9.20
CA LEU A 124 8.74 7.79 9.11
C LEU A 124 7.96 7.57 7.82
N MET A 125 8.47 6.71 6.96
CA MET A 125 7.93 6.40 5.65
C MET A 125 7.13 5.10 5.69
N VAL A 126 5.94 5.09 5.08
CA VAL A 126 5.02 3.93 5.12
C VAL A 126 4.52 3.64 3.70
N HIS A 127 5.02 2.55 3.09
CA HIS A 127 4.73 2.18 1.70
C HIS A 127 3.27 1.71 1.50
N GLY A 128 2.88 1.50 0.24
CA GLY A 128 1.56 1.00 -0.15
C GLY A 128 1.48 -0.51 -0.34
N LEU A 129 0.31 -1.01 -0.76
CA LEU A 129 0.11 -2.42 -1.10
C LEU A 129 0.81 -2.75 -2.42
N PHE A 130 1.55 -3.86 -2.47
CA PHE A 130 2.28 -4.35 -3.65
C PHE A 130 3.37 -3.42 -4.19
N THR A 131 3.76 -2.42 -3.41
CA THR A 131 4.93 -1.55 -3.63
C THR A 131 6.00 -1.90 -2.57
N GLY A 132 6.01 -3.18 -2.17
CA GLY A 132 6.54 -3.64 -0.90
C GLY A 132 8.04 -3.71 -0.86
N GLU A 133 8.68 -2.61 -0.47
CA GLU A 133 9.93 -2.53 0.29
C GLU A 133 10.29 -1.05 0.55
N HIS A 134 11.05 -0.81 1.61
CA HIS A 134 11.55 0.50 2.00
C HIS A 134 12.35 1.21 0.90
N LEU A 135 12.92 0.44 -0.04
CA LEU A 135 13.71 0.93 -1.17
C LEU A 135 12.96 1.90 -2.08
N GLU A 136 11.63 1.84 -2.15
CA GLU A 136 10.84 2.78 -2.96
C GLU A 136 10.88 4.22 -2.44
N TRP A 137 11.32 4.39 -1.20
CA TRP A 137 11.47 5.71 -0.59
C TRP A 137 12.85 6.32 -0.84
N THR A 138 13.73 5.67 -1.61
CA THR A 138 15.13 6.10 -1.80
C THR A 138 15.21 7.52 -2.34
N GLU A 139 14.50 7.87 -3.41
CA GLU A 139 14.54 9.21 -3.99
C GLU A 139 14.05 10.29 -3.00
N ALA A 140 13.01 9.99 -2.22
CA ALA A 140 12.51 10.88 -1.19
C ALA A 140 13.53 11.05 -0.05
N ALA A 141 14.12 9.95 0.42
CA ALA A 141 15.11 9.92 1.48
C ALA A 141 16.39 10.67 1.08
N ASP A 142 16.85 10.48 -0.16
CA ASP A 142 17.98 11.21 -0.75
C ASP A 142 17.72 12.71 -0.79
N LEU A 143 16.55 13.13 -1.29
CA LEU A 143 16.19 14.54 -1.35
C LEU A 143 16.21 15.16 0.05
N ILE A 144 15.54 14.53 1.01
CA ILE A 144 15.45 15.00 2.39
C ILE A 144 16.84 15.06 3.02
N ARG A 145 17.64 13.99 2.92
CA ARG A 145 18.99 13.92 3.50
C ARG A 145 19.94 14.94 2.90
N SER A 146 19.83 15.21 1.59
CA SER A 146 20.65 16.22 0.91
C SER A 146 20.38 17.65 1.39
N ARG A 147 19.20 17.91 1.99
CA ARG A 147 18.76 19.24 2.43
C ARG A 147 18.75 19.41 3.95
N ASP A 148 18.54 18.33 4.72
CA ASP A 148 18.64 18.32 6.18
C ASP A 148 19.38 17.07 6.66
N SER A 149 20.63 17.26 7.11
CA SER A 149 21.43 16.18 7.69
C SER A 149 21.08 15.86 9.15
N ASN A 150 20.21 16.65 9.79
CA ASN A 150 19.84 16.51 11.20
C ASN A 150 18.49 15.81 11.40
N VAL A 151 17.95 15.16 10.37
CA VAL A 151 16.73 14.35 10.47
C VAL A 151 17.09 12.87 10.39
N GLU A 152 16.52 12.08 11.29
CA GLU A 152 16.56 10.62 11.18
C GLU A 152 15.43 10.17 10.25
N ILE A 153 15.73 9.29 9.31
CA ILE A 153 14.77 8.82 8.31
C ILE A 153 14.64 7.31 8.46
N TYR A 154 13.40 6.85 8.59
CA TYR A 154 13.07 5.44 8.72
C TYR A 154 11.94 5.08 7.75
N ALA A 155 11.90 3.83 7.32
CA ALA A 155 10.80 3.25 6.56
C ALA A 155 10.30 1.99 7.27
N VAL A 156 9.00 1.72 7.16
CA VAL A 156 8.37 0.52 7.70
C VAL A 156 7.97 -0.40 6.56
N ASP A 157 8.46 -1.63 6.62
CA ASP A 157 8.07 -2.72 5.73
C ASP A 157 7.09 -3.65 6.44
N TYR A 158 6.08 -4.09 5.69
CA TYR A 158 5.08 -5.01 6.16
C TYR A 158 4.51 -5.84 5.03
N GLY A 159 4.18 -7.09 5.36
CA GLY A 159 3.57 -8.03 4.43
C GLY A 159 2.08 -7.78 4.23
N THR A 160 1.51 -8.58 3.35
CA THR A 160 0.10 -8.55 2.99
C THR A 160 -0.68 -9.71 3.65
N GLY A 161 -2.01 -9.73 3.53
CA GLY A 161 -2.85 -10.72 4.19
C GLY A 161 -3.40 -10.30 5.56
N TYR A 162 -3.29 -9.03 5.94
CA TYR A 162 -3.75 -8.49 7.22
C TYR A 162 -4.78 -7.37 7.06
N HIS A 163 -5.74 -7.28 7.98
CA HIS A 163 -6.62 -6.12 8.04
C HIS A 163 -5.83 -4.83 8.30
N LEU A 164 -6.24 -3.72 7.68
CA LEU A 164 -5.58 -2.43 7.86
C LEU A 164 -5.66 -1.92 9.29
N GLU A 165 -6.69 -2.32 10.04
CA GLU A 165 -6.77 -2.08 11.48
C GLU A 165 -5.60 -2.73 12.23
N HIS A 166 -5.28 -3.99 11.89
CA HIS A 166 -4.19 -4.74 12.51
C HIS A 166 -2.84 -4.07 12.25
N LEU A 167 -2.56 -3.72 10.98
CA LEU A 167 -1.32 -3.04 10.60
C LEU A 167 -1.21 -1.67 11.28
N GLY A 168 -2.29 -0.89 11.34
CA GLY A 168 -2.28 0.40 12.02
C GLY A 168 -2.06 0.29 13.53
N ARG A 169 -2.50 -0.80 14.17
CA ARG A 169 -2.21 -1.09 15.58
C ARG A 169 -0.72 -1.38 15.80
N ILE A 170 -0.08 -2.13 14.92
CA ILE A 170 1.36 -2.41 15.01
C ILE A 170 2.17 -1.14 14.80
N LEU A 171 1.84 -0.35 13.76
CA LEU A 171 2.48 0.94 13.52
C LEU A 171 2.33 1.89 14.72
N ALA A 172 1.14 1.89 15.34
CA ALA A 172 0.91 2.63 16.58
C ALA A 172 1.87 2.19 17.70
N GLN A 173 2.07 0.89 17.88
CA GLN A 173 3.00 0.37 18.88
C GLN A 173 4.45 0.79 18.61
N ILE A 174 4.89 0.72 17.35
CA ILE A 174 6.22 1.17 16.92
C ILE A 174 6.41 2.66 17.28
N ILE A 175 5.46 3.52 16.90
CA ILE A 175 5.56 4.96 17.18
C ILE A 175 5.59 5.22 18.69
N ALA A 176 4.76 4.53 19.47
CA ALA A 176 4.65 4.75 20.91
C ALA A 176 5.92 4.31 21.68
N ASP A 177 6.51 3.18 21.31
CA ASP A 177 7.55 2.56 22.11
C ASP A 177 8.96 2.74 21.55
N CYS A 178 9.10 2.87 20.23
CA CYS A 178 10.40 2.99 19.57
C CYS A 178 10.86 4.44 19.39
N VAL A 179 9.95 5.41 19.52
CA VAL A 179 10.27 6.84 19.44
C VAL A 179 10.60 7.40 20.83
N LYS A 180 11.73 8.09 20.93
CA LYS A 180 12.12 8.82 22.15
C LYS A 180 11.14 9.96 22.44
N GLU A 181 10.78 10.14 23.70
CA GLU A 181 9.93 11.24 24.16
C GLU A 181 10.52 12.62 23.77
N GLY A 182 9.65 13.53 23.32
CA GLY A 182 10.05 14.86 22.87
C GLY A 182 10.61 14.93 21.44
N THR A 183 10.60 13.80 20.73
CA THR A 183 10.93 13.74 19.30
C THR A 183 9.73 14.18 18.47
N GLU A 184 9.97 15.05 17.49
CA GLU A 184 9.01 15.41 16.47
C GLU A 184 9.04 14.39 15.33
N VAL A 185 7.91 13.72 15.09
CA VAL A 185 7.75 12.73 14.01
C VAL A 185 6.88 13.32 12.91
N SER A 186 7.34 13.24 11.67
CA SER A 186 6.52 13.46 10.48
C SER A 186 6.38 12.13 9.73
N ILE A 187 5.16 11.78 9.35
CA ILE A 187 4.89 10.55 8.59
C ILE A 187 4.68 10.92 7.13
N ILE A 188 5.36 10.23 6.22
CA ILE A 188 5.10 10.28 4.77
C ILE A 188 4.57 8.90 4.38
N ALA A 189 3.40 8.84 3.78
CA ALA A 189 2.77 7.57 3.49
C ALA A 189 2.19 7.54 2.08
N HIS A 190 2.30 6.39 1.42
CA HIS A 190 1.78 6.18 0.08
C HIS A 190 0.62 5.21 0.08
N SER A 191 -0.41 5.47 -0.74
CA SER A 191 -1.51 4.55 -1.01
C SER A 191 -2.10 3.97 0.30
N GLN A 192 -2.09 2.64 0.46
CA GLN A 192 -2.52 1.93 1.68
C GLN A 192 -1.80 2.40 2.96
N GLY A 193 -0.51 2.72 2.89
CA GLY A 193 0.27 3.19 4.03
C GLY A 193 -0.32 4.43 4.71
N GLY A 194 -1.00 5.29 3.95
CA GLY A 194 -1.69 6.45 4.52
C GLY A 194 -2.92 6.07 5.35
N LEU A 195 -3.63 5.00 4.98
CA LEU A 195 -4.71 4.45 5.80
C LEU A 195 -4.18 3.77 7.06
N ILE A 196 -3.08 3.02 6.96
CA ILE A 196 -2.39 2.43 8.13
C ILE A 196 -1.95 3.52 9.11
N SER A 197 -1.35 4.59 8.58
CA SER A 197 -0.92 5.76 9.36
C SER A 197 -2.10 6.47 10.02
N ARG A 198 -3.20 6.70 9.29
CA ARG A 198 -4.42 7.26 9.87
C ARG A 198 -5.01 6.36 10.94
N THR A 199 -5.05 5.05 10.74
CA THR A 199 -5.52 4.08 11.74
C THR A 199 -4.70 4.19 13.03
N ALA A 200 -3.37 4.23 12.92
CA ALA A 200 -2.49 4.39 14.07
C ALA A 200 -2.80 5.68 14.86
N LEU A 201 -3.01 6.79 14.15
CA LEU A 201 -3.25 8.11 14.75
C LEU A 201 -4.68 8.30 15.27
N GLU A 202 -5.69 7.89 14.51
CA GLU A 202 -7.10 8.20 14.74
C GLU A 202 -7.80 7.15 15.61
N LEU A 203 -7.47 5.86 15.45
CA LEU A 203 -8.10 4.77 16.21
C LEU A 203 -7.27 4.36 17.44
N TYR A 204 -5.95 4.33 17.29
CA TYR A 204 -5.02 3.92 18.37
C TYR A 204 -4.36 5.09 19.10
N ASN A 205 -4.69 6.33 18.71
CA ASN A 205 -4.44 7.55 19.47
C ASN A 205 -2.95 7.82 19.79
N THR A 206 -2.05 7.39 18.92
CA THR A 206 -0.59 7.62 19.03
C THR A 206 -0.15 9.02 18.65
N GLY A 207 -1.00 9.77 17.96
CA GLY A 207 -0.78 11.18 17.65
C GLY A 207 -0.81 12.14 18.84
N ARG A 208 -0.83 11.64 20.09
CA ARG A 208 -0.89 12.47 21.30
C ARG A 208 0.45 12.82 21.92
N THR A 209 1.56 12.24 21.48
CA THR A 209 2.87 12.50 22.11
C THR A 209 3.89 13.10 21.17
N ASN A 210 4.10 12.54 19.96
CA ASN A 210 5.30 12.84 19.17
C ASN A 210 5.03 13.19 17.69
N VAL A 211 3.91 12.77 17.09
CA VAL A 211 3.64 13.00 15.67
C VAL A 211 3.12 14.43 15.45
N ARG A 212 3.73 15.17 14.52
CA ARG A 212 3.36 16.54 14.14
C ARG A 212 2.67 16.61 12.78
N ARG A 213 3.07 15.75 11.83
CA ARG A 213 2.57 15.80 10.46
C ARG A 213 2.26 14.41 9.92
N LEU A 214 1.19 14.32 9.13
CA LEU A 214 0.92 13.22 8.24
C LEU A 214 0.80 13.76 6.82
N ILE A 215 1.69 13.33 5.95
CA ILE A 215 1.68 13.61 4.52
C ILE A 215 1.27 12.31 3.82
N THR A 216 0.22 12.34 3.01
CA THR A 216 -0.22 11.19 2.22
C THR A 216 -0.09 11.45 0.72
N LEU A 217 0.38 10.44 0.00
CA LEU A 217 0.52 10.43 -1.45
C LEU A 217 -0.42 9.38 -2.01
N ALA A 218 -1.41 9.78 -2.80
CA ALA A 218 -2.35 8.89 -3.48
C ALA A 218 -3.12 7.92 -2.53
N THR A 219 -3.36 8.31 -1.28
CA THR A 219 -4.03 7.44 -0.30
C THR A 219 -5.54 7.37 -0.53
N PRO A 220 -6.16 6.18 -0.62
CA PRO A 220 -7.59 6.07 -0.85
C PRO A 220 -8.40 6.33 0.43
N HIS A 221 -8.52 7.59 0.87
CA HIS A 221 -9.21 7.94 2.13
C HIS A 221 -10.71 7.60 2.15
N LEU A 222 -11.33 7.48 0.97
CA LEU A 222 -12.72 7.04 0.77
C LEU A 222 -12.80 5.63 0.15
N GLY A 223 -11.66 4.94 0.07
CA GLY A 223 -11.52 3.65 -0.58
C GLY A 223 -11.37 3.74 -2.09
N VAL A 224 -11.31 2.57 -2.71
CA VAL A 224 -11.23 2.36 -4.15
C VAL A 224 -12.51 1.69 -4.63
N TYR A 225 -13.09 2.22 -5.70
CA TYR A 225 -14.24 1.61 -6.35
C TYR A 225 -13.79 0.65 -7.44
N TYR A 226 -13.79 -0.65 -7.14
CA TYR A 226 -13.42 -1.68 -8.13
C TYR A 226 -14.55 -2.05 -9.11
N GLY A 227 -15.76 -1.52 -8.94
CA GLY A 227 -16.93 -1.88 -9.74
C GLY A 227 -17.65 -3.15 -9.26
N THR A 228 -19.00 -3.10 -9.24
CA THR A 228 -19.83 -4.19 -8.68
C THR A 228 -19.64 -5.57 -9.31
N ALA A 229 -19.27 -5.63 -10.59
CA ALA A 229 -19.00 -6.87 -11.29
C ALA A 229 -17.61 -7.45 -10.95
N ALA A 230 -16.61 -6.59 -10.69
CA ALA A 230 -15.28 -7.03 -10.27
C ALA A 230 -15.28 -7.52 -8.83
N VAL A 231 -16.00 -6.85 -7.93
CA VAL A 231 -16.21 -7.30 -6.55
C VAL A 231 -16.82 -8.71 -6.50
N LYS A 232 -17.83 -9.00 -7.35
CA LYS A 232 -18.45 -10.34 -7.43
C LYS A 232 -17.53 -11.39 -8.03
N ALA A 233 -16.67 -11.01 -8.98
CA ALA A 233 -15.69 -11.91 -9.59
C ALA A 233 -14.51 -12.19 -8.66
N ALA A 234 -14.16 -11.22 -7.81
CA ALA A 234 -13.03 -11.26 -6.88
C ALA A 234 -13.42 -11.70 -5.46
N ASP A 235 -14.69 -12.03 -5.17
CA ASP A 235 -15.16 -12.39 -3.82
C ASP A 235 -14.31 -13.48 -3.14
N GLY A 236 -13.75 -14.42 -3.90
CA GLY A 236 -12.81 -15.42 -3.39
C GLY A 236 -11.41 -14.87 -3.07
N LEU A 237 -10.91 -13.92 -3.86
CA LEU A 237 -9.61 -13.26 -3.69
C LEU A 237 -9.66 -12.23 -2.56
N ILE A 238 -10.75 -11.45 -2.47
CA ILE A 238 -11.03 -10.47 -1.41
C ILE A 238 -11.04 -11.15 -0.02
N LYS A 239 -11.54 -12.39 0.06
CA LYS A 239 -11.51 -13.19 1.30
C LYS A 239 -10.12 -13.68 1.69
N MET A 240 -9.16 -13.72 0.76
CA MET A 240 -7.79 -14.18 1.02
C MET A 240 -6.80 -13.04 1.27
N ILE A 241 -7.10 -11.83 0.78
CA ILE A 241 -6.28 -10.63 0.97
C ILE A 241 -7.17 -9.59 1.65
N PRO A 242 -7.25 -9.59 3.00
CA PRO A 242 -8.17 -8.75 3.77
C PRO A 242 -8.04 -7.26 3.47
N GLU A 243 -6.84 -6.78 3.13
CA GLU A 243 -6.56 -5.40 2.75
C GLU A 243 -7.43 -4.93 1.59
N ILE A 244 -7.64 -5.79 0.59
CA ILE A 244 -8.47 -5.44 -0.58
C ILE A 244 -9.91 -5.17 -0.11
N SER A 245 -10.41 -5.96 0.85
CA SER A 245 -11.73 -5.74 1.45
C SER A 245 -11.80 -4.43 2.22
N ASP A 246 -10.74 -4.09 2.97
CA ASP A 246 -10.69 -2.85 3.76
C ASP A 246 -10.54 -1.61 2.86
N LEU A 247 -9.80 -1.72 1.74
CA LEU A 247 -9.59 -0.67 0.75
C LEU A 247 -10.83 -0.38 -0.10
N MET A 248 -11.79 -1.30 -0.19
CA MET A 248 -13.01 -1.09 -0.96
C MET A 248 -13.81 0.09 -0.44
N SER A 249 -14.28 0.95 -1.35
CA SER A 249 -15.27 1.98 -0.99
C SER A 249 -16.47 1.35 -0.28
N GLU A 250 -16.93 2.02 0.78
CA GLU A 250 -18.01 1.56 1.66
C GLU A 250 -17.66 0.33 2.53
N SER A 251 -16.38 0.01 2.73
CA SER A 251 -15.96 -0.99 3.70
C SER A 251 -16.29 -0.56 5.15
N GLU A 252 -16.56 -1.53 6.02
CA GLU A 252 -16.78 -1.30 7.46
C GLU A 252 -15.56 -0.63 8.10
N PHE A 253 -14.36 -1.00 7.66
CA PHE A 253 -13.10 -0.38 8.08
C PHE A 253 -13.09 1.13 7.77
N LEU A 254 -13.37 1.54 6.54
CA LEU A 254 -13.37 2.96 6.15
C LEU A 254 -14.51 3.72 6.82
N GLU A 255 -15.69 3.12 6.99
CA GLU A 255 -16.77 3.72 7.76
C GLU A 255 -16.33 4.01 9.20
N THR A 256 -15.69 3.04 9.85
CA THR A 256 -15.16 3.16 11.21
C THR A 256 -14.09 4.24 11.30
N LEU A 257 -13.11 4.23 10.40
CA LEU A 257 -12.01 5.20 10.38
C LEU A 257 -12.54 6.62 10.12
N ASN A 258 -13.36 6.81 9.09
CA ASN A 258 -13.85 8.14 8.70
C ASN A 258 -14.89 8.71 9.66
N SER A 259 -15.69 7.87 10.33
CA SER A 259 -16.59 8.33 11.41
C SER A 259 -15.85 8.67 12.70
N SER A 260 -14.63 8.16 12.89
CA SER A 260 -13.81 8.39 14.08
C SER A 260 -13.00 9.70 14.05
N ILE A 261 -13.04 10.46 12.95
CA ILE A 261 -12.34 11.75 12.82
C ILE A 261 -12.81 12.71 13.93
N LYS A 262 -11.88 12.98 14.86
CA LYS A 262 -11.99 13.93 15.97
C LYS A 262 -10.77 14.84 15.97
N TYR A 263 -10.79 15.85 16.84
CA TYR A 263 -9.65 16.76 16.99
C TYR A 263 -8.38 15.98 17.30
N LEU A 264 -7.35 16.23 16.50
CA LEU A 264 -6.02 15.68 16.65
C LEU A 264 -5.03 16.80 16.33
N ASP A 265 -4.07 17.03 17.23
CA ASP A 265 -3.06 18.09 17.08
C ASP A 265 -1.91 17.66 16.14
N VAL A 266 -2.30 17.25 14.93
CA VAL A 266 -1.42 16.75 13.88
C VAL A 266 -1.85 17.41 12.57
N GLU A 267 -0.91 18.01 11.85
CA GLU A 267 -1.12 18.63 10.55
C GLU A 267 -1.27 17.54 9.47
N TYR A 268 -2.26 17.67 8.61
CA TYR A 268 -2.54 16.70 7.55
C TYR A 268 -2.35 17.34 6.17
N TYR A 269 -1.62 16.68 5.29
CA TYR A 269 -1.34 17.14 3.92
C TYR A 269 -1.58 16.00 2.94
N PHE A 270 -2.53 16.15 2.01
CA PHE A 270 -2.89 15.08 1.07
C PHE A 270 -2.57 15.47 -0.37
N ALA A 271 -1.81 14.63 -1.08
CA ALA A 271 -1.51 14.79 -2.50
C ALA A 271 -2.22 13.72 -3.34
N ALA A 272 -2.81 14.14 -4.45
CA ALA A 272 -3.42 13.23 -5.43
C ALA A 272 -2.67 13.25 -6.77
N GLY A 273 -2.47 12.06 -7.36
CA GLY A 273 -2.16 11.94 -8.78
C GLY A 273 -3.42 12.14 -9.62
N ILE A 274 -3.29 12.74 -10.80
CA ILE A 274 -4.43 12.97 -11.71
C ILE A 274 -4.21 12.42 -13.12
N GLU A 275 -3.17 11.62 -13.33
CA GLU A 275 -2.89 11.00 -14.63
C GLU A 275 -2.81 9.47 -14.57
N ARG A 276 -3.09 8.81 -15.70
CA ARG A 276 -3.19 7.34 -15.77
C ARG A 276 -1.92 6.69 -16.35
N GLN A 277 -0.85 7.45 -16.62
CA GLN A 277 0.16 7.17 -17.66
C GLN A 277 0.72 5.72 -17.65
N VAL A 278 1.03 5.12 -16.48
CA VAL A 278 1.52 3.73 -16.40
C VAL A 278 0.40 2.66 -16.44
N PHE A 279 -0.82 2.94 -15.96
CA PHE A 279 -1.93 1.97 -15.90
C PHE A 279 -2.88 2.01 -17.11
N ALA A 280 -2.71 2.94 -18.05
CA ALA A 280 -3.63 3.11 -19.19
C ALA A 280 -3.84 1.85 -20.05
N PRO A 281 -2.78 1.16 -20.52
CA PRO A 281 -2.93 -0.04 -21.35
C PRO A 281 -3.57 -1.21 -20.61
N PHE A 282 -3.35 -1.28 -19.30
CA PHE A 282 -3.84 -2.34 -18.44
C PHE A 282 -5.37 -2.31 -18.30
N TRP A 283 -5.91 -1.13 -17.99
CA TRP A 283 -7.35 -0.91 -17.90
C TRP A 283 -8.04 -1.04 -19.26
N ASP A 284 -7.35 -0.76 -20.38
CA ASP A 284 -7.89 -0.98 -21.72
C ASP A 284 -8.05 -2.47 -22.06
N ILE A 285 -7.14 -3.32 -21.55
CA ILE A 285 -7.25 -4.79 -21.61
C ILE A 285 -8.42 -5.24 -20.72
N ALA A 286 -8.48 -4.80 -19.46
CA ALA A 286 -9.56 -5.15 -18.56
C ALA A 286 -10.95 -4.73 -19.10
N ASN A 287 -11.05 -3.53 -19.71
CA ASN A 287 -12.24 -3.03 -20.39
C ASN A 287 -12.65 -3.90 -21.60
N GLN A 288 -11.68 -4.37 -22.41
CA GLN A 288 -11.96 -5.26 -23.55
C GLN A 288 -12.48 -6.64 -23.16
N PHE A 289 -12.06 -7.16 -22.00
CA PHE A 289 -12.32 -8.55 -21.62
C PHE A 289 -13.45 -8.73 -20.61
N ALA A 290 -13.75 -7.72 -19.80
CA ALA A 290 -14.71 -7.86 -18.71
C ALA A 290 -16.13 -7.39 -19.06
N SER A 291 -16.35 -6.59 -20.12
CA SER A 291 -17.62 -5.83 -20.27
C SER A 291 -18.00 -5.07 -18.99
N ILE A 292 -17.01 -4.77 -18.15
CA ILE A 292 -17.10 -3.94 -16.96
C ILE A 292 -16.58 -2.59 -17.39
N ASP A 293 -17.36 -1.55 -17.13
CA ASP A 293 -16.98 -0.18 -17.42
C ASP A 293 -15.95 0.30 -16.38
N LEU A 294 -14.74 -0.24 -16.44
CA LEU A 294 -13.60 0.19 -15.60
C LEU A 294 -13.06 1.56 -16.04
N SER A 295 -13.68 2.17 -17.06
CA SER A 295 -13.49 3.59 -17.40
C SER A 295 -13.85 4.53 -16.23
N GLN A 296 -14.50 4.01 -15.18
CA GLN A 296 -14.84 4.72 -13.96
C GLN A 296 -13.78 4.68 -12.84
N ILE A 297 -12.62 4.03 -13.02
CA ILE A 297 -11.48 4.20 -12.10
C ILE A 297 -10.71 5.44 -12.57
N VAL A 298 -11.15 6.59 -12.08
CA VAL A 298 -10.80 7.90 -12.63
C VAL A 298 -9.83 8.62 -11.69
N ASN A 299 -8.58 8.72 -12.14
CA ASN A 299 -7.43 9.51 -11.63
C ASN A 299 -6.37 8.69 -10.90
N ASP A 300 -5.11 9.05 -11.11
CA ASP A 300 -3.85 8.32 -10.84
C ASP A 300 -3.70 6.88 -11.40
N GLY A 301 -4.79 6.25 -11.82
CA GLY A 301 -4.81 4.88 -12.36
C GLY A 301 -5.18 3.80 -11.34
N VAL A 302 -5.35 4.13 -10.05
CA VAL A 302 -5.79 3.22 -8.99
C VAL A 302 -6.82 3.89 -8.07
N VAL A 303 -6.54 5.11 -7.61
CA VAL A 303 -7.28 5.83 -6.57
C VAL A 303 -7.93 7.08 -7.13
N GLU A 304 -9.26 7.17 -6.98
CA GLU A 304 -9.97 8.37 -7.40
C GLU A 304 -9.47 9.62 -6.69
N ARG A 305 -9.33 10.74 -7.43
CA ARG A 305 -8.93 12.05 -6.91
C ARG A 305 -9.73 12.46 -5.67
N SER A 306 -11.04 12.26 -5.66
CA SER A 306 -11.90 12.57 -4.51
C SER A 306 -11.49 11.80 -3.26
N SER A 307 -11.15 10.52 -3.43
CA SER A 307 -10.65 9.63 -2.39
C SER A 307 -9.26 10.04 -1.93
N ALA A 308 -8.33 10.31 -2.86
CA ALA A 308 -6.98 10.79 -2.59
C ALA A 308 -6.95 12.10 -1.78
N LEU A 309 -7.87 13.02 -2.07
CA LEU A 309 -7.98 14.31 -1.37
C LEU A 309 -8.87 14.25 -0.10
N GLY A 310 -9.42 13.09 0.25
CA GLY A 310 -10.35 12.95 1.39
C GLY A 310 -11.59 13.83 1.28
N SER A 311 -12.11 14.00 0.07
CA SER A 311 -13.20 14.94 -0.23
C SER A 311 -14.46 14.64 0.59
N GLY A 312 -14.98 15.64 1.29
CA GLY A 312 -16.16 15.50 2.15
C GLY A 312 -15.87 15.00 3.57
N LEU A 313 -14.63 14.58 3.86
CA LEU A 313 -14.18 14.33 5.23
C LEU A 313 -13.92 15.66 5.95
N ARG A 314 -14.10 15.67 7.27
CA ARG A 314 -14.10 16.90 8.09
C ARG A 314 -12.71 17.30 8.60
N PHE A 315 -11.64 16.98 7.88
CA PHE A 315 -10.27 17.24 8.34
C PHE A 315 -10.00 18.71 8.65
N GLN A 316 -10.47 19.63 7.79
CA GLN A 316 -10.35 21.08 8.02
C GLN A 316 -10.90 21.54 9.39
N GLN A 317 -11.89 20.83 9.94
CA GLN A 317 -12.48 21.15 11.25
C GLN A 317 -11.68 20.58 12.42
N TYR A 318 -10.94 19.49 12.20
CA TYR A 318 -10.38 18.64 13.26
C TYR A 318 -8.85 18.51 13.22
N ARG A 319 -8.18 19.25 12.32
CA ARG A 319 -6.73 19.34 12.23
C ARG A 319 -6.30 20.80 12.38
N PRO A 320 -5.15 21.09 13.02
CA PRO A 320 -4.61 22.45 13.10
C PRO A 320 -4.29 23.01 11.71
N VAL A 321 -3.79 22.15 10.82
CA VAL A 321 -3.57 22.43 9.39
C VAL A 321 -4.12 21.25 8.59
N PHE A 322 -4.84 21.58 7.53
CA PHE A 322 -5.25 20.62 6.51
C PHE A 322 -5.08 21.26 5.14
N GLU A 323 -4.22 20.69 4.31
CA GLU A 323 -3.99 21.15 2.94
C GLU A 323 -4.03 19.98 1.98
N THR A 324 -4.39 20.28 0.73
CA THR A 324 -4.42 19.29 -0.34
C THR A 324 -3.84 19.87 -1.62
N THR A 325 -3.29 18.99 -2.46
CA THR A 325 -2.72 19.38 -3.75
C THR A 325 -2.81 18.24 -4.77
N GLU A 326 -2.56 18.54 -6.03
CA GLU A 326 -2.69 17.61 -7.16
C GLU A 326 -1.49 17.69 -8.08
N PHE A 327 -1.10 16.54 -8.61
CA PHE A 327 0.04 16.40 -9.52
C PHE A 327 -0.34 15.59 -10.76
N ALA A 328 0.17 16.03 -11.90
CA ALA A 328 0.01 15.37 -13.19
C ALA A 328 0.88 14.10 -13.31
N VAL A 329 0.64 13.15 -12.41
CA VAL A 329 1.38 11.89 -12.25
C VAL A 329 0.40 10.74 -11.98
N ASP A 330 0.86 9.51 -12.18
CA ASP A 330 0.14 8.30 -11.80
C ASP A 330 0.45 7.84 -10.38
N HIS A 331 -0.25 6.78 -9.97
CA HIS A 331 -0.25 6.24 -8.61
C HIS A 331 1.15 5.87 -8.12
N THR A 332 2.03 5.38 -9.00
CA THR A 332 3.39 4.97 -8.64
C THR A 332 4.38 6.13 -8.75
N SER A 333 4.28 6.93 -9.82
CA SER A 333 5.22 8.01 -10.10
C SER A 333 5.16 9.14 -9.06
N ILE A 334 4.03 9.26 -8.34
CA ILE A 334 3.88 10.25 -7.27
C ILE A 334 4.93 10.14 -6.16
N MET A 335 5.54 8.96 -5.95
CA MET A 335 6.54 8.78 -4.88
C MET A 335 7.92 9.35 -5.23
N SER A 336 8.23 9.50 -6.52
CA SER A 336 9.57 9.89 -6.99
C SER A 336 9.57 11.11 -7.91
N ASP A 337 8.40 11.63 -8.30
CA ASP A 337 8.29 12.84 -9.10
C ASP A 337 8.88 14.06 -8.37
N GLU A 338 9.70 14.83 -9.10
CA GLU A 338 10.46 15.96 -8.54
C GLU A 338 9.53 17.04 -7.95
N ALA A 339 8.41 17.34 -8.60
CA ALA A 339 7.49 18.37 -8.12
C ALA A 339 6.73 17.89 -6.88
N VAL A 340 6.38 16.61 -6.83
CA VAL A 340 5.77 16.01 -5.64
C VAL A 340 6.74 16.03 -4.47
N LEU A 341 7.97 15.56 -4.68
CA LEU A 341 8.99 15.52 -3.62
C LEU A 341 9.36 16.92 -3.12
N GLN A 342 9.37 17.91 -4.01
CA GLN A 342 9.54 19.31 -3.61
C GLN A 342 8.38 19.78 -2.72
N GLN A 343 7.13 19.42 -3.02
CA GLN A 343 5.99 19.79 -2.19
C GLN A 343 6.00 19.05 -0.83
N VAL A 344 6.42 17.79 -0.81
CA VAL A 344 6.63 17.04 0.45
C VAL A 344 7.66 17.76 1.31
N TRP A 345 8.76 18.23 0.71
CA TRP A 345 9.75 19.04 1.41
C TRP A 345 9.13 20.34 1.97
N ASP A 346 8.34 21.05 1.18
CA ASP A 346 7.71 22.32 1.59
C ASP A 346 6.66 22.12 2.72
N TRP A 347 6.07 20.94 2.85
CA TRP A 347 5.18 20.62 3.98
C TRP A 347 5.93 20.20 5.25
N LEU A 348 7.17 19.73 5.12
CA LEU A 348 8.00 19.31 6.25
C LEU A 348 8.68 20.50 6.97
N TYR A 349 8.88 21.64 6.30
CA TYR A 349 9.71 22.78 6.72
C TYR A 349 9.04 24.12 6.41
#